data_AF-A0A933U7A7-F1
#
_entry.id   AF-A0A933U7A7-F1
#
_cell.length_a   1.000
_cell.length_b   1.000
_cell.length_c   1.000
_cell.angle_alpha   90.00
_cell.angle_beta   90.00
_cell.angle_gamma   90.00
#
_symmetry.space_group_name_H-M   'P 1'
#
loop_
_entity.id
_entity.type
_entity.pdbx_description
1 polymer ?
#
loop_
_entity_poly.entity_id
_entity_poly.type
_entity_poly.pdbx_seq_one_letter_code
_entity_poly.pdbx_strand_id
1 'polypeptide(L)' 'EFSLPEAVLKFRQGVGRLIRTKTDTGIIVVLDNRILTKRYGQSFLDAIPKCPVEVV' A
#
# COMPACT_ATOMS: atom_id res chain seq x y z
N GLU A 1 14.10 -16.69 4.87
CA GLU A 1 13.80 -15.54 3.99
C GLU A 1 12.51 -14.87 4.46
N PHE A 2 12.48 -13.55 4.62
CA PHE A 2 11.31 -12.81 5.13
C PHE A 2 10.56 -12.11 3.99
N SER A 3 9.77 -12.85 3.22
CA SER A 3 9.11 -12.32 2.00
C SER A 3 8.02 -11.28 2.30
N LEU A 4 7.28 -11.41 3.41
CA LEU A 4 6.19 -10.49 3.74
C LEU A 4 6.70 -9.10 4.17
N PRO A 5 7.62 -8.97 5.15
CA PRO A 5 8.19 -7.67 5.49
C PRO A 5 8.84 -6.95 4.30
N GLU A 6 9.52 -7.70 3.43
CA GLU A 6 10.14 -7.15 2.23
C GLU A 6 9.10 -6.63 1.24
N ALA A 7 8.01 -7.37 1.02
CA ALA A 7 6.91 -6.93 0.16
C ALA A 7 6.23 -5.66 0.69
N VAL A 8 6.00 -5.57 2.01
CA VAL A 8 5.43 -4.37 2.65
C VAL A 8 6.38 -3.17 2.49
N LEU A 9 7.69 -3.38 2.67
CA LEU A 9 8.69 -2.32 2.48
C LEU A 9 8.67 -1.80 1.03
N LYS A 10 8.68 -2.70 0.04
CA LYS A 10 8.61 -2.36 -1.38
C LYS A 10 7.31 -1.61 -1.71
N PHE A 11 6.19 -2.05 -1.16
CA PHE A 11 4.89 -1.39 -1.32
C PHE A 11 4.93 0.06 -0.82
N ARG A 12 5.44 0.28 0.40
CA ARG A 12 5.59 1.63 0.98
C ARG A 12 6.51 2.52 0.13
N GLN A 13 7.59 1.97 -0.40
CA GLN A 13 8.49 2.71 -1.29
C GLN A 13 7.80 3.10 -2.62
N GLY A 14 6.93 2.23 -3.16
CA GLY A 14 6.09 2.54 -4.31
C GLY A 14 5.14 3.70 -4.03
N VAL A 15 4.45 3.69 -2.89
CA VAL A 15 3.58 4.80 -2.45
C VAL A 15 4.35 6.12 -2.30
N GLY A 16 5.57 6.08 -1.78
CA GLY A 16 6.45 7.25 -1.69
C GLY A 16 6.89 7.83 -3.05
N ARG A 17 6.61 7.15 -4.17
CA ARG A 17 6.78 7.74 -5.51
C ARG A 17 5.65 8.70 -5.86
N LEU A 18 4.46 8.51 -5.27
CA LEU A 18 3.29 9.34 -5.51
C LEU A 18 3.26 10.59 -4.60
N ILE A 19 3.52 10.41 -3.30
CA ILE A 19 3.46 11.50 -2.32
C ILE A 19 4.87 11.89 -1.89
N ARG A 20 5.41 12.99 -2.45
CA ARG A 20 6.72 13.57 -2.11
C ARG A 20 6.60 14.90 -1.39
N THR A 21 5.56 15.67 -1.68
CA THR A 21 5.26 16.97 -1.08
C THR A 21 3.89 16.96 -0.42
N LYS A 22 3.61 17.97 0.41
CA LYS A 22 2.32 18.09 1.12
C LYS A 22 1.13 18.35 0.20
N THR A 23 1.39 18.78 -1.03
CA THR A 23 0.35 19.16 -2.00
C THR A 23 0.15 18.11 -3.08
N ASP A 24 0.94 17.03 -3.08
CA ASP A 24 0.82 15.97 -4.07
C ASP A 24 -0.50 15.22 -3.88
N THR A 25 -1.17 14.93 -5.00
CA THR A 25 -2.40 14.14 -5.04
C THR A 25 -2.31 13.09 -6.13
N GLY A 26 -3.04 11.99 -5.97
CA GLY A 26 -3.16 10.97 -6.99
C GLY A 26 -3.75 9.68 -6.43
N ILE A 27 -3.69 8.63 -7.24
CA ILE A 27 -4.38 7.36 -6.96
C ILE A 27 -3.38 6.21 -7.01
N ILE A 28 -3.49 5.29 -6.07
CA ILE A 28 -2.76 4.02 -6.06
C ILE A 28 -3.76 2.92 -6.38
N VAL A 29 -3.50 2.18 -7.45
CA VAL A 29 -4.32 1.03 -7.84
C VAL A 29 -3.56 -0.25 -7.49
N VAL A 30 -4.15 -1.09 -6.65
CA VAL A 30 -3.58 -2.39 -6.28
C VAL A 30 -4.37 -3.49 -6.96
N LEU A 31 -3.72 -4.21 -7.88
CA LEU A 31 -4.32 -5.30 -8.65
C LEU A 31 -4.12 -6.68 -7.98
N ASP A 32 -4.08 -6.72 -6.65
CA ASP A 32 -3.79 -7.92 -5.88
C ASP A 32 -4.85 -8.14 -4.80
N ASN A 33 -5.72 -9.12 -5.00
CA ASN A 33 -6.80 -9.44 -4.06
C ASN A 33 -6.30 -9.92 -2.69
N ARG A 34 -5.02 -10.28 -2.57
CA ARG A 34 -4.44 -10.79 -1.31
C ARG A 34 -4.41 -9.71 -0.24
N ILE A 35 -4.40 -8.43 -0.63
CA ILE A 35 -4.52 -7.32 0.31
C ILE A 35 -5.84 -7.35 1.09
N LEU A 36 -6.92 -7.83 0.47
CA LEU A 36 -8.23 -7.91 1.11
C LEU A 36 -8.51 -9.29 1.71
N THR A 37 -8.05 -10.35 1.05
CA THR A 37 -8.44 -11.73 1.40
C THR A 37 -7.54 -12.40 2.42
N LYS A 38 -6.29 -11.95 2.57
CA LYS A 38 -5.32 -12.56 3.50
C LYS A 38 -5.16 -11.72 4.75
N ARG A 39 -4.98 -12.39 5.89
CA ARG A 39 -4.76 -11.72 7.20
C ARG A 39 -3.60 -10.73 7.18
N TYR A 40 -2.54 -11.02 6.43
CA TYR A 40 -1.38 -10.13 6.30
C TYR A 40 -1.64 -8.92 5.40
N GLY A 41 -2.74 -8.90 4.65
CA GLY A 41 -3.10 -7.79 3.77
C GLY A 41 -3.30 -6.48 4.54
N GLN A 42 -3.79 -6.56 5.78
CA GLN A 42 -3.89 -5.42 6.68
C GLN A 42 -2.54 -4.72 6.90
N SER A 43 -1.43 -5.47 6.94
CA SER A 43 -0.09 -4.90 7.09
C SER A 43 0.34 -4.02 5.91
N PHE A 44 -0.24 -4.20 4.72
CA PHE A 44 0.00 -3.32 3.58
C PHE A 44 -0.78 -2.00 3.72
N LEU A 45 -2.03 -2.06 4.16
CA LEU A 45 -2.88 -0.89 4.39
C LEU A 45 -2.35 -0.04 5.54
N ASP A 46 -1.85 -0.67 6.61
CA ASP A 46 -1.26 0.02 7.75
C ASP A 46 0.12 0.65 7.44
N ALA A 47 0.77 0.21 6.36
CA ALA A 47 2.10 0.70 5.96
C ALA A 47 2.06 2.04 5.22
N ILE A 48 0.86 2.54 4.88
CA ILE A 48 0.65 3.78 4.12
C ILE A 48 -0.15 4.81 4.93
N PRO A 49 -0.06 6.11 4.61
CA PRO A 49 -0.92 7.11 5.23
C PRO A 49 -2.39 6.78 5.03
N LYS A 50 -3.23 7.07 6.03
CA LYS A 50 -4.68 6.88 5.90
C LYS A 50 -5.22 7.70 4.73
N CYS A 51 -5.86 7.02 3.80
CA CYS A 51 -6.51 7.60 2.63
C CYS A 51 -7.87 6.92 2.41
N PRO A 52 -8.78 7.51 1.63
CA PRO A 52 -9.95 6.80 1.13
C PRO A 52 -9.53 5.53 0.40
N VAL A 53 -10.29 4.44 0.60
CA VAL A 53 -10.08 3.15 -0.07
C VAL A 53 -11.39 2.78 -0.73
N GLU A 54 -11.32 2.47 -2.02
CA GLU A 54 -12.43 1.98 -2.82
C GLU A 54 -12.08 0.58 -3.34
N VAL A 55 -13.00 -0.36 -3.16
CA VAL A 55 -12.88 -1.73 -3.68
C VAL A 55 -13.83 -1.83 -4.86
N VAL A 56 -13.25 -2.00 -6.05
CA VAL A 56 -13.96 -2.17 -7.33
C VAL A 56 -14.11 -3.64 -7.64
#